data_AF-A0A4S1ZG74-F1
#
_entry.id   AF-A0A4S1ZG74-F1
#
_cell.length_a   1.000
_cell.length_b   1.000
_cell.length_c   1.000
_cell.angle_alpha   90.00
_cell.angle_beta   90.00
_cell.angle_gamma   90.00
#
_symmetry.space_group_name_H-M   'P 1'
#
loop_
_entity.id
_entity.type
_entity.pdbx_description
1 polymer ?
#
loop_
_entity_poly.entity_id
_entity_poly.type
_entity_poly.pdbx_seq_one_letter_code
_entity_poly.pdbx_strand_id
1 'polypeptide(L)' 'MTREHVEYITAVIGTLSLMLGVSSSCIYNRINAAGIIDGYLVKCYDVLHTFSLEYVAQDIIDIMKRKGLEIC' A
#
# COMPACT_ATOMS: atom_id res chain seq x y z
N MET A 1 4.01 -10.81 -11.07
CA MET A 1 4.53 -9.47 -10.67
C MET A 1 5.84 -9.21 -11.40
N THR A 2 6.04 -8.00 -11.92
CA THR A 2 7.31 -7.57 -12.51
C THR A 2 8.21 -6.96 -11.43
N ARG A 3 9.48 -6.70 -11.77
CA ARG A 3 10.41 -6.01 -10.87
C ARG A 3 9.90 -4.62 -10.47
N GLU A 4 9.34 -3.90 -11.42
CA GLU A 4 8.80 -2.54 -11.22
C GLU A 4 7.63 -2.54 -10.21
N HIS A 5 6.77 -3.56 -10.25
CA HIS A 5 5.72 -3.73 -9.24
C HIS A 5 6.31 -3.93 -7.84
N VAL A 6 7.36 -4.74 -7.71
CA VAL A 6 8.00 -4.99 -6.40
C VAL A 6 8.65 -3.72 -5.87
N GLU A 7 9.40 -2.99 -6.70
CA GLU A 7 10.04 -1.73 -6.32
C GLU A 7 8.99 -0.69 -5.88
N TYR A 8 7.90 -0.57 -6.64
CA TYR A 8 6.79 0.31 -6.31
C TYR A 8 6.07 -0.05 -5.01
N ILE A 9 5.68 -1.32 -4.84
CA ILE A 9 4.99 -1.79 -3.63
C ILE A 9 5.89 -1.60 -2.40
N THR A 10 7.19 -1.87 -2.54
CA THR A 10 8.17 -1.66 -1.47
C THR A 10 8.24 -0.18 -1.08
N ALA A 11 8.25 0.72 -2.06
CA ALA A 11 8.22 2.16 -1.82
C ALA A 11 6.95 2.60 -1.09
N VAL A 12 5.77 2.14 -1.52
CA VAL A 12 4.49 2.44 -0.88
C VAL A 12 4.43 1.94 0.57
N ILE A 13 4.90 0.72 0.84
CA ILE A 13 4.97 0.16 2.21
C ILE A 13 5.93 1.00 3.07
N GLY A 14 7.06 1.41 2.54
CA GLY A 14 8.01 2.29 3.23
C GLY A 14 7.38 3.65 3.58
N THR A 15 6.66 4.27 2.64
CA THR A 15 5.94 5.52 2.88
C THR A 15 4.86 5.35 3.95
N LEU A 16 4.05 4.29 3.88
CA LEU A 16 3.05 3.97 4.92
C LEU A 16 3.70 3.77 6.29
N SER A 17 4.86 3.10 6.35
CA SER A 17 5.61 2.88 7.58
C SER A 17 6.04 4.19 8.22
N LEU A 18 6.56 5.12 7.41
CA LEU A 18 6.96 6.44 7.86
C LEU A 18 5.77 7.29 8.29
N MET A 19 4.65 7.26 7.55
CA MET A 19 3.46 8.06 7.86
C MET A 19 2.75 7.60 9.13
N LEU A 20 2.70 6.30 9.40
CA LEU A 20 1.98 5.72 10.53
C LEU A 20 2.88 5.43 11.75
N GLY A 21 4.21 5.46 11.57
CA GLY A 21 5.15 5.08 12.63
C GLY A 21 5.13 3.57 12.95
N VAL A 22 4.66 2.75 12.01
CA VAL A 22 4.48 1.31 12.17
C VAL A 22 5.54 0.57 11.36
N SER A 23 6.03 -0.58 11.84
CA SER A 23 6.97 -1.41 11.08
C SER A 23 6.42 -1.82 9.71
N SER A 24 7.25 -1.73 8.67
CA SER A 24 6.95 -2.17 7.30
C SER A 24 6.41 -3.61 7.23
N SER A 25 6.83 -4.48 8.15
CA SER A 25 6.33 -5.86 8.25
C SER A 25 4.88 -5.95 8.76
N CYS A 26 4.45 -5.10 9.71
CA CYS A 26 3.04 -5.00 10.15
C CYS A 26 2.18 -4.62 8.95
N ILE A 27 2.62 -3.57 8.23
CA ILE A 27 1.91 -2.98 7.10
C ILE A 27 1.77 -4.00 5.98
N TYR A 28 2.87 -4.62 5.56
CA TYR A 28 2.86 -5.65 4.52
C TYR A 28 1.84 -6.75 4.84
N ASN A 29 1.90 -7.32 6.05
CA ASN A 29 1.00 -8.40 6.45
C ASN A 29 -0.48 -7.96 6.42
N ARG A 30 -0.79 -6.75 6.90
CA ARG A 30 -2.15 -6.20 6.92
C ARG A 30 -2.67 -5.93 5.51
N ILE A 31 -1.93 -5.20 4.69
CA ILE A 31 -2.36 -4.85 3.33
C ILE A 31 -2.42 -6.08 2.41
N ASN A 32 -1.56 -7.08 2.65
CA ASN A 32 -1.61 -8.36 1.95
C ASN A 32 -2.85 -9.17 2.35
N ALA A 33 -3.13 -9.30 3.65
CA ALA A 33 -4.32 -9.99 4.15
C ALA A 33 -5.63 -9.31 3.68
N ALA A 34 -5.64 -7.99 3.54
CA ALA A 34 -6.77 -7.22 3.00
C ALA A 34 -6.91 -7.30 1.47
N GLY A 35 -6.00 -8.00 0.79
CA GLY A 35 -5.96 -8.14 -0.67
C GLY A 35 -5.66 -6.83 -1.42
N ILE A 36 -5.03 -5.85 -0.76
CA ILE A 36 -4.71 -4.54 -1.37
C ILE A 36 -3.54 -4.66 -2.34
N ILE A 37 -2.57 -5.54 -2.05
CA ILE A 37 -1.40 -5.71 -2.93
C ILE A 37 -1.86 -6.19 -4.32
N ASP A 38 -2.48 -7.36 -4.40
CA ASP A 38 -2.94 -7.90 -5.69
C ASP A 38 -4.20 -7.21 -6.23
N GLY A 39 -5.12 -6.83 -5.34
CA GLY A 39 -6.44 -6.29 -5.73
C GLY A 39 -6.44 -4.80 -6.09
N TYR A 40 -5.42 -4.05 -5.66
CA TYR A 40 -5.35 -2.60 -5.88
C TYR A 40 -3.99 -2.16 -6.42
N LEU A 41 -2.90 -2.39 -5.68
CA LEU A 41 -1.57 -1.89 -6.06
C LEU A 41 -1.06 -2.47 -7.39
N VAL A 42 -1.17 -3.79 -7.56
CA VAL A 42 -0.77 -4.46 -8.81
C VAL A 42 -1.79 -4.21 -9.91
N LYS A 43 -3.09 -4.29 -9.58
CA LYS A 43 -4.17 -4.18 -10.57
C LYS A 43 -4.29 -2.78 -11.17
N CYS A 44 -4.01 -1.74 -10.38
CA CYS A 44 -4.10 -0.35 -10.79
C CYS A 44 -2.71 0.28 -11.01
N TYR A 45 -1.66 -0.53 -11.19
CA TYR A 45 -0.29 -0.08 -11.28
C TYR A 45 -0.10 1.02 -12.33
N ASP A 46 -0.60 0.83 -13.56
CA ASP A 46 -0.49 1.79 -14.68
C ASP A 46 -0.97 3.21 -14.35
N VAL A 47 -1.93 3.32 -13.41
CA VAL A 47 -2.45 4.61 -12.94
C VAL A 47 -1.70 5.06 -11.69
N LEU A 48 -1.56 4.18 -10.70
CA LEU A 48 -1.04 4.57 -9.39
C LEU A 48 0.46 4.92 -9.40
N HIS A 49 1.25 4.38 -10.33
CA HIS A 49 2.69 4.68 -10.43
C HIS A 49 2.98 6.10 -10.93
N THR A 50 1.98 6.81 -11.50
CA THR A 50 2.13 8.21 -11.92
C THR A 50 1.84 9.21 -10.79
N PHE A 51 1.29 8.75 -9.66
CA PHE A 51 0.98 9.59 -8.51
C PHE A 51 2.12 9.58 -7.48
N SER A 52 2.14 10.61 -6.62
CA SER A 52 3.04 10.64 -5.47
C SER A 52 2.77 9.48 -4.52
N LEU A 53 3.83 8.92 -3.94
CA LEU A 53 3.72 7.83 -2.96
C LEU A 53 2.85 8.19 -1.75
N GLU A 54 2.91 9.45 -1.29
CA GLU A 54 2.10 9.96 -0.18
C GLU A 54 0.60 9.92 -0.49
N TYR A 55 0.22 10.23 -1.73
CA TYR A 55 -1.19 10.16 -2.16
C TYR A 55 -1.69 8.72 -2.13
N VAL A 56 -0.92 7.80 -2.70
CA VAL A 56 -1.26 6.37 -2.74
C VAL A 56 -1.30 5.78 -1.33
N ALA A 57 -0.36 6.15 -0.47
CA ALA A 57 -0.35 5.74 0.93
C ALA A 57 -1.62 6.21 1.66
N GLN A 58 -2.01 7.48 1.47
CA GLN A 58 -3.23 8.02 2.07
C GLN A 58 -4.48 7.29 1.56
N ASP A 59 -4.52 6.96 0.28
CA ASP A 59 -5.63 6.23 -0.32
C ASP A 59 -5.75 4.80 0.22
N ILE A 60 -4.64 4.10 0.45
CA ILE A 60 -4.63 2.79 1.12
C ILE A 60 -5.17 2.87 2.55
N ILE A 61 -4.81 3.93 3.29
CA ILE A 61 -5.35 4.18 4.63
C ILE A 61 -6.87 4.35 4.57
N ASP A 62 -7.38 5.08 3.59
CA ASP A 62 -8.81 5.28 3.39
C ASP A 62 -9.53 3.98 3.01
N ILE A 63 -8.96 3.19 2.09
CA ILE A 63 -9.49 1.87 1.69
C ILE A 63 -9.59 0.94 2.91
N MET A 64 -8.55 0.92 3.76
CA MET A 64 -8.54 0.11 4.97
C MET A 64 -9.63 0.53 5.96
N LYS A 65 -9.77 1.84 6.20
CA LYS A 65 -10.85 2.39 7.03
C LYS A 65 -12.23 2.03 6.49
N ARG A 66 -12.46 2.14 5.18
CA ARG A 66 -13.75 1.76 4.54
C ARG A 66 -14.06 0.28 4.68
N LYS A 67 -13.04 -0.58 4.70
CA LYS A 67 -13.19 -2.02 4.96
C LYS A 67 -13.39 -2.35 6.45
N GLY A 68 -13.32 -1.37 7.35
CA GLY A 68 -13.36 -1.60 8.79
C GLY A 68 -12.09 -2.28 9.33
N LEU A 69 -10.99 -2.18 8.58
CA LEU A 69 -9.70 -2.77 8.93
C LEU A 69 -8.76 -1.67 9.44
N GLU A 70 -8.14 -1.92 10.57
CA GLU A 70 -7.05 -1.05 11.05
C GLU A 70 -5.74 -1.46 10.35
N ILE A 71 -4.79 -0.53 10.18
CA ILE A 71 -3.47 -0.84 9.56
C ILE A 71 -2.44 -1.28 10.60
N CYS A 72 -2.85 -1.42 11.87
CA CYS A 72 -2.08 -1.12 13.08
C CYS A 72 -2.39 0.36 13.46
#